data_AF-A0A1X2D698-F1
#
_entry.id   AF-A0A1X2D698-F1
#
_cell.length_a   1.000
_cell.length_b   1.000
_cell.length_c   1.000
_cell.angle_alpha   90.00
_cell.angle_beta   90.00
_cell.angle_gamma   90.00
#
_symmetry.space_group_name_H-M   'P 1'
#
loop_
_entity.id
_entity.type
_entity.pdbx_description
1 polymer ?
#
loop_
_entity_poly.entity_id
_entity_poly.type
_entity_poly.pdbx_seq_one_letter_code
_entity_poly.pdbx_strand_id
1 'polypeptide(L)' 'MSRRTTIDIDDVLLARAQAALGTSGLKDTVDAALRAAVRQSARTRLAERIASGAGIDRSEALLAQTRPTR' A
#
# COMPACT_ATOMS: atom_id res chain seq x y z
N MET A 1 15.07 14.83 2.79
CA MET A 1 16.27 14.88 1.93
C MET A 1 15.86 14.48 0.52
N SER A 2 16.27 15.22 -0.52
CA SER A 2 16.00 14.86 -1.93
C SER A 2 17.29 14.44 -2.61
N ARG A 3 17.27 13.34 -3.37
CA ARG A 3 18.39 12.86 -4.18
C ARG A 3 18.15 13.22 -5.66
N ARG A 4 19.19 13.60 -6.39
CA ARG A 4 19.17 13.77 -7.85
C ARG A 4 19.90 12.58 -8.47
N THR A 5 19.32 11.94 -9.48
CA THR A 5 19.93 10.82 -10.19
C THR A 5 19.37 10.79 -11.61
N THR A 6 20.19 10.37 -12.57
CA THR A 6 19.78 10.13 -13.96
C THR A 6 19.45 8.67 -14.12
N ILE A 7 18.29 8.38 -14.69
CA ILE A 7 17.80 7.03 -14.99
C ILE A 7 17.10 7.07 -16.34
N ASP A 8 17.22 6.01 -17.12
CA ASP A 8 16.46 5.84 -18.35
C ASP A 8 15.08 5.26 -18.02
N ILE A 9 14.04 5.88 -18.57
CA ILE A 9 12.65 5.48 -18.35
C ILE A 9 11.96 5.40 -19.70
N ASP A 10 11.15 4.37 -19.89
CA ASP A 10 10.27 4.23 -21.03
C ASP A 10 9.15 5.29 -20.95
N ASP A 11 9.11 6.19 -21.93
CA ASP A 11 8.13 7.28 -22.00
C ASP A 11 6.69 6.79 -22.12
N VAL A 12 6.46 5.64 -22.77
CA VAL A 12 5.13 5.05 -22.89
C VAL A 12 4.68 4.53 -21.52
N LEU A 13 5.58 3.90 -20.77
CA LEU A 13 5.29 3.46 -19.40
C LEU A 13 5.06 4.67 -18.48
N LEU A 14 5.86 5.73 -18.63
CA LEU A 14 5.70 6.97 -17.88
C LEU A 14 4.33 7.60 -18.12
N ALA A 15 3.90 7.71 -19.38
CA ALA A 15 2.60 8.27 -19.73
C ALA A 15 1.43 7.47 -19.12
N ARG A 16 1.54 6.14 -19.12
CA ARG A 16 0.54 5.26 -18.49
C ARG A 16 0.53 5.44 -16.98
N ALA A 17 1.69 5.53 -16.34
CA ALA A 17 1.80 5.78 -14.92
C ALA A 17 1.24 7.15 -14.53
N GLN A 18 1.52 8.19 -15.32
CA GLN A 18 0.98 9.54 -15.17
C GLN A 18 -0.55 9.55 -15.22
N ALA A 19 -1.13 8.89 -16.23
CA ALA A 19 -2.59 8.77 -16.33
C ALA A 19 -3.20 8.01 -15.14
N ALA A 20 -2.57 6.91 -14.71
CA ALA A 20 -3.06 6.10 -13.59
C ALA A 20 -2.92 6.79 -12.22
N LEU A 21 -1.87 7.60 -12.04
CA LEU A 21 -1.56 8.27 -10.78
C LEU A 21 -2.07 9.71 -10.73
N GLY A 22 -2.54 10.26 -11.84
CA GLY A 22 -2.99 11.65 -11.95
C GLY A 22 -1.86 12.66 -11.84
N THR A 23 -0.66 12.32 -12.34
CA THR A 23 0.54 13.17 -12.27
C THR A 23 0.96 13.68 -13.64
N SER A 24 1.65 14.83 -13.69
CA SER A 24 2.08 15.47 -14.94
C SER A 24 3.59 15.50 -15.14
N GLY A 25 4.37 15.48 -14.05
CA GLY A 25 5.84 15.53 -14.08
C GLY A 25 6.50 14.19 -13.78
N LEU A 26 7.70 13.96 -14.31
CA LEU A 26 8.47 12.74 -14.03
C LEU A 26 8.72 12.56 -12.52
N LYS A 27 9.23 13.61 -11.87
CA LYS A 27 9.49 13.60 -10.42
C LYS A 27 8.23 13.25 -9.62
N ASP A 28 7.13 13.92 -9.91
CA ASP A 28 5.87 13.72 -9.18
C ASP A 28 5.33 12.31 -9.39
N THR A 29 5.46 11.79 -10.61
CA THR A 29 5.08 10.41 -10.94
C THR A 29 5.92 9.40 -10.19
N VAL A 30 7.24 9.61 -10.12
CA VAL A 30 8.15 8.74 -9.35
C VAL A 30 7.82 8.81 -7.86
N ASP A 31 7.65 10.01 -7.30
CA ASP A 31 7.31 10.19 -5.89
C ASP A 31 5.95 9.54 -5.56
N ALA A 32 4.94 9.69 -6.43
CA ALA A 32 3.63 9.07 -6.28
C ALA A 32 3.69 7.54 -6.40
N ALA A 33 4.45 7.01 -7.37
CA ALA A 33 4.64 5.58 -7.58
C ALA A 33 5.32 4.93 -6.38
N LEU A 34 6.38 5.55 -5.83
CA LEU A 34 7.07 5.06 -4.63
C LEU A 34 6.13 5.01 -3.43
N ARG A 35 5.33 6.06 -3.21
CA ARG A 35 4.31 6.07 -2.14
C ARG A 35 3.26 4.98 -2.36
N ALA A 36 2.83 4.77 -3.61
CA ALA A 36 1.87 3.73 -3.95
C ALA A 36 2.41 2.32 -3.67
N ALA A 37 3.68 2.06 -4.02
CA ALA A 37 4.35 0.79 -3.74
C ALA A 37 4.47 0.51 -2.22
N VAL A 38 4.85 1.52 -1.43
CA VAL A 38 4.90 1.41 0.04
C VAL A 38 3.52 1.08 0.61
N ARG A 39 2.47 1.77 0.15
CA ARG A 39 1.09 1.49 0.58
C ARG A 39 0.64 0.09 0.19
N GLN A 40 0.95 -0.36 -1.02
CA GLN A 40 0.63 -1.71 -1.47
C GLN A 40 1.33 -2.77 -0.61
N SER A 41 2.62 -2.59 -0.33
CA SER A 41 3.38 -3.49 0.54
C SER A 41 2.78 -3.58 1.95
N ALA A 42 2.35 -2.44 2.52
CA ALA A 42 1.68 -2.42 3.81
C ALA A 42 0.33 -3.16 3.79
N ARG A 43 -0.48 -2.99 2.73
CA ARG A 43 -1.73 -3.73 2.54
C ARG A 43 -1.50 -5.23 2.43
N THR A 44 -0.51 -5.66 1.65
CA THR A 44 -0.15 -7.08 1.52
C THR A 44 0.22 -7.69 2.86
N ARG A 45 1.13 -7.05 3.62
CA ARG A 45 1.51 -7.53 4.97
C ARG A 45 0.32 -7.60 5.92
N LEU A 46 -0.58 -6.62 5.88
CA LEU A 46 -1.78 -6.63 6.70
C LEU A 46 -2.70 -7.81 6.33
N ALA A 47 -2.92 -8.03 5.03
CA ALA A 47 -3.72 -9.14 4.54
C ALA A 47 -3.13 -10.50 4.95
N GLU A 48 -1.81 -10.67 4.86
CA GLU A 48 -1.10 -11.87 5.32
C GLU A 48 -1.28 -12.10 6.83
N ARG A 49 -1.18 -11.05 7.64
CA ARG A 49 -1.42 -11.13 9.09
C ARG A 49 -2.85 -11.53 9.43
N ILE A 50 -3.83 -10.97 8.72
CA ILE A 50 -5.24 -11.32 8.89
C ILE A 50 -5.47 -12.78 8.49
N ALA A 51 -4.94 -13.21 7.33
CA ALA A 51 -5.09 -14.57 6.81
C ALA A 51 -4.44 -15.61 7.72
N SER A 52 -3.23 -15.34 8.22
CA SER A 52 -2.52 -16.21 9.16
C SER A 52 -3.15 -16.24 10.56
N GLY A 53 -3.90 -15.20 10.93
CA GLY A 53 -4.41 -15.03 12.30
C GLY A 53 -3.35 -14.64 13.33
N ALA A 54 -2.13 -14.31 12.89
CA ALA A 54 -1.06 -13.91 13.77
C ALA A 54 -1.37 -12.56 14.45
N GLY A 55 -1.48 -12.59 15.78
CA GLY A 55 -1.78 -11.42 16.61
C GLY A 55 -3.26 -11.02 16.65
N ILE A 56 -4.18 -11.92 16.24
CA ILE A 56 -5.61 -11.77 16.49
C ILE A 56 -6.01 -12.85 17.49
N ASP A 57 -6.39 -12.43 18.70
CA ASP A 57 -7.02 -13.34 19.67
C ASP A 57 -8.45 -13.63 19.19
N ARG A 58 -8.67 -14.84 18.70
CA ARG A 58 -9.98 -15.33 18.24
C ARG A 58 -10.60 -16.28 19.27
N SER A 59 -10.15 -16.24 20.52
CA SER A 59 -10.74 -17.05 21.57
C SER A 59 -12.22 -16.73 21.76
N GLU A 60 -12.98 -17.76 22.08
CA GLU A 60 -14.42 -17.64 22.35
C GLU A 60 -14.70 -16.68 23.52
N ALA A 61 -13.79 -16.63 24.49
CA ALA A 61 -13.84 -15.70 25.62
C ALA A 61 -13.77 -14.22 25.21
N LEU A 62 -12.99 -13.88 24.16
CA LEU A 62 -12.93 -12.52 23.63
C LEU A 62 -14.21 -12.18 22.85
N LEU A 63 -14.70 -13.11 22.03
CA LEU A 63 -15.90 -12.94 21.21
C LEU A 63 -17.18 -12.84 22.06
N ALA A 64 -17.23 -13.52 23.20
CA ALA A 64 -18.35 -13.45 24.14
C ALA A 64 -18.52 -12.05 24.75
N GLN A 65 -17.44 -11.29 24.92
CA GLN A 65 -17.48 -9.92 25.48
C GLN A 65 -18.08 -8.89 24.51
N THR A 66 -18.05 -9.17 23.20
CA THR A 66 -18.55 -8.25 22.16
C THR A 66 -19.97 -8.56 21.70
N ARG A 67 -20.55 -9.70 22.14
CA ARG A 67 -21.96 -10.01 21.82
C ARG A 67 -22.89 -9.23 22.74
N PRO A 68 -23.85 -8.46 22.22
CA PRO A 68 -24.85 -7.83 23.06
C PRO A 68 -25.71 -8.91 23.72
N THR A 69 -25.83 -8.86 25.04
CA THR A 69 -26.71 -9.73 25.83
C THR A 69 -28.15 -9.45 25.39
N ARG A 70 -28.80 -10.44 24.78
CA ARG A 70 -30.23 -10.39 24.48
C ARG A 70 -31.03 -10.99 25.62
#